data_AF-A0A846E3H3-F1
#
_entry.id   AF-A0A846E3H3-F1
#
_cell.length_a   1.000
_cell.length_b   1.000
_cell.length_c   1.000
_cell.angle_alpha   90.00
_cell.angle_beta   90.00
_cell.angle_gamma   90.00
#
_symmetry.space_group_name_H-M   'P 1'
#
loop_
_entity.id
_entity.type
_entity.pdbx_description
1 polymer ?
#
loop_
_entity_poly.entity_id
_entity_poly.type
_entity_poly.pdbx_seq_one_letter_code
_entity_poly.pdbx_strand_id
1 'polypeptide(L)'
;YAGFSKKPTHCWDEDSDRRRNQLFNEWGWIVIRFTEKQVVQAPLSCCKFIAQVIATVTGDRSYLEQLESQPDLLPVKPWTAKEARRMAQKRYRQSYLPKLRDN
;
A
#
# COMPACT_ATOMS: atom_id res chain seq x y z
N TYR A 1 -6.59 8.49 -2.49
CA TYR A 1 -7.76 9.32 -2.11
C TYR A 1 -8.65 8.49 -1.21
N ALA A 2 -9.29 9.10 -0.23
CA ALA A 2 -10.17 8.40 0.70
C ALA A 2 -11.47 7.96 0.01
N GLY A 3 -11.92 6.72 0.25
CA GLY A 3 -13.07 6.14 -0.43
C GLY A 3 -14.39 6.92 -0.24
N PHE A 4 -14.62 7.46 0.97
CA PHE A 4 -15.82 8.23 1.30
C PHE A 4 -15.71 9.70 0.89
N SER A 5 -14.73 10.43 1.44
CA SER A 5 -14.61 11.89 1.20
C SER A 5 -14.07 12.25 -0.18
N LYS A 6 -13.50 11.27 -0.91
CA LYS A 6 -12.84 11.44 -2.21
C LYS A 6 -11.66 12.41 -2.20
N LYS A 7 -11.23 12.87 -1.02
CA LYS A 7 -10.09 13.78 -0.89
C LYS A 7 -8.78 13.03 -1.10
N PRO A 8 -7.76 13.65 -1.72
CA PRO A 8 -6.39 13.14 -1.69
C PRO A 8 -5.96 12.79 -0.28
N THR A 9 -5.21 11.70 -0.16
CA THR A 9 -4.64 11.21 1.09
C THR A 9 -3.31 10.58 0.76
N HIS A 10 -2.34 10.75 1.65
CA HIS A 10 -1.02 10.13 1.57
C HIS A 10 -0.30 10.36 0.24
N CYS A 11 -0.38 11.60 -0.27
CA CYS A 11 0.26 11.97 -1.52
C CYS A 11 1.72 12.34 -1.28
N TRP A 12 2.61 11.97 -2.20
CA TRP A 12 4.06 12.19 -2.02
C TRP A 12 4.45 13.66 -2.04
N ASP A 13 3.67 14.50 -2.72
CA ASP A 13 3.81 15.95 -2.79
C ASP A 13 3.17 16.69 -1.59
N GLU A 14 2.78 15.97 -0.52
CA GLU A 14 2.29 16.56 0.74
C GLU A 14 3.36 16.51 1.84
N ASP A 15 3.72 17.69 2.38
CA ASP A 15 4.79 17.81 3.39
C ASP A 15 4.49 17.11 4.72
N SER A 16 3.21 16.99 5.08
CA SER A 16 2.77 16.29 6.29
C SER A 16 3.15 14.80 6.24
N ASP A 17 3.06 14.18 5.08
CA ASP A 17 3.38 12.77 4.87
C ASP A 17 4.89 12.51 4.91
N ARG A 18 5.68 13.44 4.34
CA ARG A 18 7.14 13.41 4.44
C ARG A 18 7.62 13.54 5.88
N ARG A 19 7.12 14.54 6.62
CA ARG A 19 7.49 14.77 8.03
C ARG A 19 7.11 13.57 8.90
N ARG A 20 5.93 12.98 8.68
CA ARG A 20 5.50 11.80 9.42
C ARG A 20 6.41 10.59 9.16
N ASN A 21 6.84 10.37 7.91
CA ASN A 21 7.80 9.31 7.59
C ASN A 21 9.14 9.52 8.29
N GLN A 22 9.63 10.76 8.28
CA GLN A 22 10.87 11.10 8.95
C GLN A 22 10.80 10.77 10.45
N LEU A 23 9.72 11.16 11.14
CA LEU A 23 9.53 10.87 12.57
C LEU A 23 9.52 9.37 12.87
N PHE A 24 8.82 8.57 12.06
CA PHE A 24 8.82 7.11 12.24
C PHE A 24 10.22 6.52 12.07
N ASN A 25 10.94 6.95 11.04
CA ASN A 25 12.29 6.47 10.78
C ASN A 25 13.28 6.90 11.88
N GLU A 26 13.19 8.14 12.37
CA GLU A 26 14.00 8.64 13.49
C GLU A 26 13.77 7.85 14.78
N TRP A 27 12.61 7.22 14.93
CA TRP A 27 12.26 6.35 16.05
C TRP A 27 12.48 4.85 15.76
N GLY A 28 13.20 4.52 14.69
CA GLY A 28 13.56 3.14 14.36
C GLY A 28 12.43 2.30 13.75
N TRP A 29 11.34 2.92 13.32
CA TRP A 29 10.25 2.22 12.63
C TRP A 29 10.54 2.08 11.14
N ILE A 30 10.14 0.94 10.57
CA ILE A 30 10.10 0.74 9.12
C ILE A 30 8.68 0.99 8.64
N VAL A 31 8.51 1.92 7.70
CA VAL A 31 7.19 2.29 7.17
C VAL A 31 6.93 1.59 5.83
N ILE A 32 6.01 0.63 5.82
CA ILE A 32 5.50 -0.02 4.61
C ILE A 32 4.15 0.60 4.23
N ARG A 33 3.96 0.95 2.96
CA ARG A 33 2.67 1.40 2.42
C ARG A 33 2.28 0.64 1.18
N PHE A 34 1.05 0.15 1.18
CA PHE A 34 0.41 -0.44 0.01
C PHE A 34 -0.66 0.48 -0.54
N THR A 35 -0.89 0.39 -1.84
CA THR A 35 -2.10 0.91 -2.46
C THR A 35 -3.30 0.05 -2.10
N GLU A 36 -4.51 0.63 -2.03
CA GLU A 36 -5.74 -0.15 -1.83
C GLU A 36 -5.87 -1.27 -2.88
N LYS A 37 -5.49 -0.98 -4.13
CA LYS A 37 -5.51 -1.95 -5.23
C LYS A 37 -4.59 -3.15 -4.98
N GLN A 38 -3.36 -2.94 -4.49
CA GLN A 38 -2.45 -4.04 -4.13
C GLN A 38 -3.05 -4.93 -3.05
N VAL A 39 -3.63 -4.35 -2.00
CA VAL A 39 -4.25 -5.10 -0.91
C VAL A 39 -5.47 -5.88 -1.38
N VAL A 40 -6.31 -5.27 -2.24
CA VAL A 40 -7.53 -5.90 -2.77
C VAL A 40 -7.21 -7.03 -3.75
N GLN A 41 -6.23 -6.85 -4.64
CA GLN A 41 -5.98 -7.78 -5.74
C GLN A 41 -4.86 -8.79 -5.48
N ALA A 42 -3.91 -8.47 -4.60
CA ALA A 42 -2.75 -9.31 -4.30
C ALA A 42 -2.41 -9.32 -2.79
N PRO A 43 -3.37 -9.66 -1.90
CA PRO A 43 -3.14 -9.61 -0.45
C PRO A 43 -2.00 -10.52 0.01
N LEU A 44 -1.87 -11.73 -0.55
CA LEU A 44 -0.80 -12.66 -0.19
C LEU A 44 0.58 -12.16 -0.63
N SER A 45 0.68 -11.51 -1.79
CA SER A 45 1.92 -10.83 -2.19
C SER A 45 2.28 -9.67 -1.27
N CYS A 46 1.28 -8.95 -0.74
CA CYS A 46 1.50 -7.92 0.28
C CYS A 46 2.05 -8.53 1.57
N CYS A 47 1.49 -9.67 2.03
CA CYS A 47 2.03 -10.41 3.16
C CYS A 47 3.46 -10.91 2.90
N LYS A 48 3.75 -11.40 1.69
CA LYS A 48 5.10 -11.84 1.31
C LYS A 48 6.10 -10.70 1.42
N PHE A 49 5.73 -9.50 0.96
CA PHE A 49 6.57 -8.31 1.10
C PHE A 49 6.87 -7.98 2.57
N ILE A 50 5.86 -8.06 3.45
CA ILE A 50 6.07 -7.85 4.90
C ILE A 50 7.02 -8.92 5.46
N ALA A 51 6.81 -10.19 5.11
CA ALA A 51 7.67 -11.29 5.56
C ALA A 51 9.12 -11.14 5.06
N GLN A 52 9.33 -10.65 3.83
CA GLN A 52 10.65 -10.32 3.30
C GLN A 52 11.34 -9.22 4.12
N VAL A 53 10.59 -8.18 4.52
CA VAL A 53 11.12 -7.10 5.39
C VAL A 53 11.49 -7.65 6.76
N ILE A 54 10.62 -8.45 7.40
CA ILE A 54 10.90 -9.07 8.70
C ILE A 54 12.16 -9.92 8.60
N ALA A 55 12.23 -10.84 7.64
CA ALA A 55 13.39 -11.72 7.45
C ALA A 55 14.69 -10.94 7.21
N THR A 56 14.63 -9.81 6.51
CA THR A 56 15.79 -8.94 6.26
C THR A 56 16.29 -8.26 7.53
N VAL A 57 15.37 -7.86 8.42
CA VAL A 57 15.69 -7.09 9.62
C VAL A 57 16.08 -8.00 10.79
N THR A 58 15.43 -9.15 10.94
CA THR A 58 15.59 -10.03 12.11
C THR A 58 16.34 -11.32 11.80
N GLY A 59 16.46 -11.70 10.53
CA GLY A 59 16.94 -13.02 10.10
C GLY A 59 15.89 -14.13 10.21
N ASP A 60 14.70 -13.86 10.79
CA ASP A 60 13.63 -14.85 10.93
C ASP A 60 12.89 -15.05 9.61
N ARG A 61 13.07 -16.24 9.01
CA ARG A 61 12.47 -16.63 7.73
C ARG A 61 11.15 -17.38 7.86
N SER A 62 10.69 -17.70 9.08
CA SER A 62 9.54 -18.57 9.31
C SER A 62 8.25 -18.09 8.62
N TYR A 63 8.04 -16.77 8.54
CA TYR A 63 6.91 -16.17 7.82
C TYR A 63 7.10 -16.17 6.30
N LEU A 64 8.33 -16.04 5.82
CA LEU A 64 8.64 -15.97 4.40
C LEU A 64 8.52 -17.34 3.73
N GLU A 65 8.97 -18.40 4.41
CA GLU A 65 8.88 -19.79 3.96
C GLU A 65 7.44 -20.19 3.63
N GLN A 66 6.47 -19.74 4.43
CA GLN A 66 5.04 -19.98 4.21
C GLN A 66 4.48 -19.29 2.95
N LEU A 67 5.21 -18.33 2.39
CA LEU A 67 4.76 -17.46 1.29
C LEU A 67 5.68 -17.54 0.06
N GLU A 68 6.64 -18.47 0.00
CA GLU A 68 7.60 -18.58 -1.11
C GLU A 68 6.92 -18.82 -2.46
N SER A 69 5.83 -19.58 -2.47
CA SER A 69 5.04 -19.87 -3.68
C SER A 69 4.24 -18.66 -4.20
N GLN A 70 4.07 -17.62 -3.38
CA GLN A 70 3.33 -16.42 -3.77
C GLN A 70 4.23 -15.53 -4.64
N PRO A 71 3.69 -14.86 -5.68
CA PRO A 71 4.48 -13.96 -6.50
C PRO A 71 4.91 -12.74 -5.69
N ASP A 72 6.05 -12.16 -6.06
CA ASP A 72 6.51 -10.91 -5.47
C ASP A 72 5.55 -9.75 -5.80
N LEU A 73 5.39 -8.85 -4.83
CA LEU A 73 4.50 -7.71 -4.98
C LEU A 73 5.06 -6.73 -6.01
N LEU A 74 4.26 -6.40 -7.02
CA LEU A 74 4.64 -5.36 -7.98
C LEU A 74 4.70 -3.99 -7.31
N PRO A 75 5.82 -3.25 -7.45
CA PRO A 75 5.97 -1.92 -6.86
C PRO A 75 5.06 -0.91 -7.57
N VAL A 76 4.47 -0.01 -6.79
CA VAL A 76 3.63 1.09 -7.30
C VAL A 76 4.22 2.40 -6.81
N LYS A 77 4.40 3.35 -7.73
CA LYS A 77 4.86 4.71 -7.36
C LYS A 77 3.77 5.41 -6.53
N PRO A 78 4.15 6.13 -5.46
CA PRO A 78 3.22 7.00 -4.75
C PRO A 78 2.57 8.03 -5.68
N TRP A 79 1.33 8.40 -5.40
CA TRP A 79 0.60 9.39 -6.19
C TRP A 79 0.82 10.81 -5.69
N THR A 80 0.72 11.76 -6.61
CA THR A 80 0.55 13.18 -6.32
C THR A 80 -0.89 13.51 -5.95
N ALA A 81 -1.12 14.63 -5.27
CA ALA A 81 -2.46 15.12 -4.96
C ALA A 81 -3.29 15.37 -6.23
N LYS A 82 -2.63 15.79 -7.32
CA LYS A 82 -3.26 15.96 -8.64
C LYS A 82 -3.72 14.64 -9.24
N GLU A 83 -2.91 13.59 -9.18
CA GLU A 83 -3.29 12.24 -9.62
C GLU A 83 -4.42 11.68 -8.77
N ALA A 84 -4.35 11.85 -7.45
CA ALA A 84 -5.40 11.43 -6.54
C ALA A 84 -6.76 12.06 -6.87
N ARG A 85 -6.79 13.37 -7.16
CA ARG A 85 -8.00 14.07 -7.62
C ARG A 85 -8.53 13.50 -8.94
N ARG A 86 -7.64 13.25 -9.92
CA ARG A 86 -8.02 12.65 -11.21
C ARG A 86 -8.60 11.24 -11.03
N MET A 87 -7.99 10.42 -10.18
CA MET A 87 -8.49 9.07 -9.89
C MET A 87 -9.86 9.08 -9.21
N ALA A 88 -10.11 10.05 -8.32
CA ALA A 88 -11.42 10.23 -7.69
C ALA A 88 -12.50 10.62 -8.71
N GLN A 89 -12.19 11.58 -9.61
CA GLN A 89 -13.09 11.99 -10.69
C GLN A 89 -13.41 10.82 -11.63
N LYS A 90 -12.41 10.01 -11.98
CA LYS A 90 -12.54 8.85 -12.87
C LYS A 90 -13.14 7.60 -12.20
N ARG A 91 -13.52 7.66 -10.93
CA ARG A 91 -14.02 6.47 -10.20
C ARG A 91 -13.04 5.30 -10.29
N TYR A 92 -11.73 5.58 -10.16
CA TYR A 92 -10.68 4.56 -10.35
C TYR A 92 -10.81 3.39 -9.37
N ARG A 93 -11.32 3.63 -8.16
CA ARG A 93 -11.52 2.59 -7.13
C ARG A 93 -12.47 1.49 -7.61
N GLN A 94 -13.51 1.88 -8.35
CA GLN A 94 -14.49 0.95 -8.93
C GLN A 94 -13.88 0.07 -10.03
N SER A 95 -12.69 0.38 -10.56
CA SER A 95 -12.07 -0.45 -11.60
C SER A 95 -11.43 -1.73 -11.05
N TYR A 96 -11.25 -1.84 -9.74
CA TYR A 96 -10.56 -2.99 -9.12
C TYR A 96 -11.27 -3.54 -7.88
N LEU A 97 -12.25 -2.83 -7.32
CA LEU A 97 -13.09 -3.41 -6.27
C LEU A 97 -13.94 -4.54 -6.87
N PRO A 98 -14.17 -5.63 -6.11
CA PRO A 98 -15.16 -6.62 -6.48
C PRO A 98 -16.51 -5.94 -6.69
N LYS A 99 -17.24 -6.33 -7.74
CA LYS A 99 -18.65 -5.94 -7.84
C LYS A 99 -19.36 -6.55 -6.65
N LEU A 100 -20.06 -5.73 -5.87
CA LEU A 100 -21.02 -6.26 -4.91
C LEU A 100 -21.99 -7.13 -5.71
N ARG A 101 -22.20 -8.38 -5.27
CA ARG A 101 -23.31 -9.16 -5.80
C ARG A 101 -24.57 -8.45 -5.31
N ASP A 102 -25.39 -8.00 -6.23
CA ASP A 102 -26.76 -7.61 -5.92
C ASP A 102 -27.44 -8.88 -5.42
N ASN A 103 -27.68 -8.95 -4.10
CA ASN A 103 -28.52 -9.98 -3.49
C ASN A 103 -29.98 -9.60 -3.69
#